data_AF-M1WR42-F1
#
_entry.id   AF-M1WR42-F1
#
_cell.length_a   1.000
_cell.length_b   1.000
_cell.length_c   1.000
_cell.angle_alpha   90.00
_cell.angle_beta   90.00
_cell.angle_gamma   90.00
#
_symmetry.space_group_name_H-M   'P 1'
#
loop_
_entity.id
_entity.type
_entity.pdbx_description
1 polymer ?
#
loop_
_entity_poly.entity_id
_entity_poly.type
_entity_poly.pdbx_seq_one_letter_code
_entity_poly.pdbx_strand_id
1 'polypeptide(L)'
;MKGTSRCDICGKSVHTLTRRYKGEGYCSRCYARYFVKRLCPKCGESARLPLDDTSAICRKCEVTKPCIRCGKNEYRTGKVTRYGPVCNACSVYFRKPRACPRCGKLSRRLSRAFRLGITEQVCPQCSNHDRGTCRSCRRHRRLYESPLGVFLCKACLETGKIPCPKCGQLMPAGRKDKCEPCYWLGTLYKRLKLDYAAFNSQIMAEHFETFGKWLGGHSGYKKASLTIHRYLPFFKDIESRWQSIPEYSSLLTAYDVSHLRRQLLPMKWMVESDLIQIDLSLKAEATEKRLIHNILDSLSEGKVKKVLLEYHDILNQSYNQSAISLRSVRLALQPAKQLLSEANRHNRIIPNQSDILSLLHRVPGQRNALSKFVGFLNEAFGQNLRLPSPTKRASIARRKRLKEELILLLAEHNDSLKYKKRLLGVALAYFHDLPLIIGQTHLHIVKSDPSGGLAFQFKGHNYWLPEDIRNRLFASL
;
A
#
# COMPACT_ATOMS: atom_id res chain seq x y z
N MET A 1 15.52 -27.12 53.17
CA MET A 1 16.08 -26.13 54.12
C MET A 1 15.24 -24.85 54.11
N LYS A 2 14.52 -24.54 55.20
CA LYS A 2 13.82 -23.26 55.36
C LYS A 2 14.87 -22.17 55.59
N GLY A 3 14.96 -21.18 54.71
CA GLY A 3 15.96 -20.11 54.83
C GLY A 3 15.73 -19.28 56.10
N THR A 4 16.80 -19.03 56.86
CA THR A 4 16.80 -18.09 57.98
C THR A 4 16.68 -16.66 57.46
N SER A 5 15.86 -15.84 58.12
CA SER A 5 15.67 -14.42 57.81
C SER A 5 16.30 -13.58 58.92
N ARG A 6 16.89 -12.42 58.59
CA ARG A 6 17.46 -11.51 59.58
C ARG A 6 16.43 -10.43 59.96
N CYS A 7 16.31 -10.11 61.25
CA CYS A 7 15.56 -8.95 61.71
C CYS A 7 16.37 -7.69 61.42
N ASP A 8 15.76 -6.68 60.79
CA ASP A 8 16.46 -5.45 60.40
C ASP A 8 16.69 -4.51 61.60
N ILE A 9 15.94 -4.70 62.71
CA ILE A 9 16.07 -3.88 63.92
C ILE A 9 17.11 -4.43 64.89
N CYS A 10 17.05 -5.72 65.22
CA CYS A 10 17.96 -6.32 66.21
C CYS A 10 19.07 -7.18 65.61
N GLY A 11 19.11 -7.32 64.28
CA GLY A 11 20.12 -8.09 63.57
C GLY A 11 20.08 -9.60 63.77
N LYS A 12 19.19 -10.14 64.63
CA LYS A 12 19.12 -11.58 64.93
C LYS A 12 18.54 -12.39 63.77
N SER A 13 19.12 -13.55 63.51
CA SER A 13 18.59 -14.56 62.58
C SER A 13 17.38 -15.27 63.20
N VAL A 14 16.26 -15.27 62.48
CA VAL A 14 14.98 -15.88 62.89
C VAL A 14 14.43 -16.75 61.77
N HIS A 15 13.66 -17.78 62.12
CA HIS A 15 13.03 -18.64 61.12
C HIS A 15 11.97 -17.91 60.29
N THR A 16 11.21 -17.00 60.92
CA THR A 16 10.19 -16.20 60.24
C THR A 16 10.14 -14.78 60.81
N LEU A 17 9.89 -13.81 59.94
CA LEU A 17 9.65 -12.42 60.33
C LEU A 17 8.15 -12.25 60.60
N THR A 18 7.81 -11.62 61.72
CA THR A 18 6.41 -11.40 62.14
C THR A 18 5.73 -10.32 61.31
N ARG A 19 6.46 -9.25 60.94
CA ARG A 19 5.94 -8.19 60.08
C ARG A 19 7.02 -7.67 59.15
N ARG A 20 6.62 -7.29 57.94
CA ARG A 20 7.41 -6.40 57.07
C ARG A 20 6.69 -5.07 56.93
N TYR A 21 7.36 -3.96 57.23
CA TYR A 21 6.81 -2.61 57.17
C TYR A 21 7.81 -1.67 56.48
N LYS A 22 7.34 -0.88 55.50
CA LYS A 22 8.14 0.01 54.65
C LYS A 22 9.42 -0.57 53.99
N GLY A 23 9.60 -1.89 54.01
CA GLY A 23 10.76 -2.59 53.43
C GLY A 23 11.60 -3.35 54.45
N GLU A 24 11.39 -3.09 55.74
CA GLU A 24 12.12 -3.69 56.86
C GLU A 24 11.34 -4.85 57.49
N GLY A 25 12.07 -5.85 57.94
CA GLY A 25 11.59 -7.06 58.61
C GLY A 25 11.78 -7.02 60.12
N TYR A 26 10.71 -7.32 60.84
CA TYR A 26 10.66 -7.31 62.30
C TYR A 26 10.45 -8.74 62.83
N CYS A 27 11.31 -9.19 63.75
CA CYS A 27 11.05 -10.40 64.53
C CYS A 27 9.92 -10.18 65.54
N SER A 28 9.40 -11.24 66.15
CA SER A 28 8.28 -11.17 67.10
C SER A 28 8.51 -10.17 68.24
N ARG A 29 9.70 -10.19 68.85
CA ARG A 29 10.06 -9.28 69.95
C ARG A 29 10.17 -7.83 69.50
N CYS A 30 10.82 -7.57 68.36
CA CYS A 30 10.92 -6.20 67.81
C CYS A 30 9.57 -5.69 67.34
N TYR A 31 8.73 -6.56 66.79
CA TYR A 31 7.37 -6.21 66.40
C TYR A 31 6.52 -5.82 67.61
N ALA A 32 6.60 -6.57 68.71
CA ALA A 32 5.86 -6.25 69.93
C ALA A 32 6.30 -4.92 70.56
N ARG A 33 7.61 -4.61 70.51
CA ARG A 33 8.19 -3.37 71.06
C ARG A 33 7.91 -2.14 70.18
N TYR A 34 8.10 -2.28 68.87
CA TYR A 34 8.04 -1.16 67.92
C TYR A 34 6.61 -0.87 67.44
N PHE A 35 5.68 -1.81 67.57
CA PHE A 35 4.28 -1.63 67.14
C PHE A 35 3.32 -1.74 68.32
N VAL A 36 2.83 -0.59 68.77
CA VAL A 36 1.88 -0.43 69.87
C VAL A 36 0.44 -0.38 69.38
N LYS A 37 -0.50 -0.83 70.22
CA LYS A 37 -1.93 -0.87 69.87
C LYS A 37 -2.52 0.55 69.96
N ARG A 38 -3.01 1.09 68.84
CA ARG A 38 -3.63 2.42 68.72
C ARG A 38 -4.75 2.39 67.67
N LEU A 39 -5.62 3.40 67.68
CA LEU A 39 -6.66 3.55 66.65
C LEU A 39 -6.02 4.00 65.33
N CYS A 40 -6.48 3.41 64.23
CA CYS A 40 -6.03 3.78 62.88
C CYS A 40 -6.59 5.16 62.47
N PRO A 41 -5.74 6.15 62.11
CA PRO A 41 -6.21 7.47 61.71
C PRO A 41 -7.18 7.50 60.51
N LYS A 42 -7.18 6.44 59.67
CA LYS A 42 -8.03 6.35 58.48
C LYS A 42 -9.36 5.63 58.70
N CYS A 43 -9.38 4.58 59.53
CA CYS A 43 -10.58 3.72 59.66
C CYS A 43 -11.09 3.59 61.10
N GLY A 44 -10.47 4.24 62.08
CA GLY A 44 -10.88 4.18 63.49
C GLY A 44 -10.56 2.86 64.20
N GLU A 45 -10.40 1.75 63.48
CA GLU A 45 -10.14 0.42 64.06
C GLU A 45 -8.82 0.33 64.85
N SER A 46 -8.84 -0.43 65.95
CA SER A 46 -7.67 -0.71 66.77
C SER A 46 -6.67 -1.63 66.02
N ALA A 47 -5.45 -1.15 65.80
CA ALA A 47 -4.38 -1.91 65.16
C ALA A 47 -3.02 -1.68 65.84
N ARG A 48 -2.07 -2.60 65.66
CA ARG A 48 -0.66 -2.38 66.05
C ARG A 48 0.04 -1.49 65.02
N LEU A 49 0.41 -0.27 65.43
CA LEU A 49 1.00 0.79 64.59
C LEU A 49 2.40 1.17 65.11
N PRO A 50 3.36 1.53 64.23
CA PRO A 50 4.71 1.93 64.63
C PRO A 50 4.70 3.05 65.66
N LEU A 51 5.46 2.93 66.75
CA LEU A 51 5.49 3.92 67.84
C LEU A 51 5.78 5.33 67.31
N ASP A 52 6.81 5.44 66.48
CA ASP A 52 7.43 6.69 66.03
C ASP A 52 6.67 7.41 64.89
N ASP A 53 5.66 6.77 64.31
CA ASP A 53 4.88 7.32 63.18
C ASP A 53 3.40 7.44 63.59
N THR A 54 3.01 8.61 64.08
CA THR A 54 1.62 8.92 64.49
C THR A 54 0.65 8.97 63.32
N SER A 55 1.15 9.16 62.09
CA SER A 55 0.35 9.17 60.85
C SER A 55 0.13 7.77 60.28
N ALA A 56 0.76 6.74 60.86
CA ALA A 56 0.72 5.40 60.32
C ALA A 56 -0.71 4.81 60.32
N ILE A 57 -1.14 4.32 59.18
CA ILE A 57 -2.42 3.63 59.01
C ILE A 57 -2.28 2.12 59.21
N CYS A 58 -3.40 1.45 59.50
CA CYS A 58 -3.41 0.00 59.65
C CYS A 58 -3.12 -0.71 58.32
N ARG A 59 -2.64 -1.95 58.39
CA ARG A 59 -2.28 -2.76 57.22
C ARG A 59 -3.45 -2.92 56.25
N LYS A 60 -4.69 -3.05 56.75
CA LYS A 60 -5.91 -3.15 55.94
C LYS A 60 -6.07 -1.91 55.07
N CYS A 61 -5.97 -0.72 55.67
CA CYS A 61 -6.01 0.55 54.97
C CYS A 61 -4.86 0.76 53.99
N GLU A 62 -3.67 0.25 54.32
CA GLU A 62 -2.49 0.35 53.46
C GLU A 62 -2.66 -0.48 52.18
N VAL A 63 -3.18 -1.71 52.27
CA VAL A 63 -3.37 -2.59 51.11
C VAL A 63 -4.58 -2.24 50.25
N THR A 64 -5.55 -1.48 50.78
CA THR A 64 -6.69 -0.97 49.99
C THR A 64 -6.33 0.18 49.05
N LYS A 65 -5.10 0.72 49.13
CA LYS A 65 -4.66 1.75 48.18
C LYS A 65 -4.55 1.14 46.77
N PRO A 66 -4.73 1.94 45.70
CA PRO A 66 -4.48 1.49 44.34
C PRO A 66 -3.05 0.96 44.19
N CYS A 67 -2.85 -0.04 43.33
CA CYS A 67 -1.53 -0.56 43.02
C CYS A 67 -0.65 0.57 42.46
N ILE A 68 0.46 0.90 43.12
CA ILE A 68 1.32 2.05 42.77
C ILE A 68 1.91 2.02 41.35
N ARG A 69 1.87 0.86 40.66
CA ARG A 69 2.37 0.72 39.28
C ARG A 69 1.27 0.75 38.23
N CYS A 70 0.13 0.12 38.49
CA CYS A 70 -0.91 -0.09 37.46
C CYS A 70 -2.26 0.55 37.80
N GLY A 71 -2.37 1.25 38.94
CA GLY A 71 -3.59 1.96 39.35
C GLY A 71 -4.79 1.08 39.70
N LYS A 72 -4.67 -0.25 39.69
CA LYS A 72 -5.80 -1.14 40.01
C LYS A 72 -6.22 -0.98 41.47
N ASN A 73 -7.53 -0.88 41.71
CA ASN A 73 -8.12 -0.81 43.06
C ASN A 73 -8.40 -2.18 43.65
N GLU A 74 -8.93 -3.11 42.84
CA GLU A 74 -9.22 -4.47 43.27
C GLU A 74 -8.12 -5.44 42.82
N TYR A 75 -7.36 -5.97 43.79
CA TYR A 75 -6.30 -6.93 43.51
C TYR A 75 -5.83 -7.69 44.75
N ARG A 76 -5.25 -8.87 44.51
CA ARG A 76 -4.47 -9.57 45.54
C ARG A 76 -3.11 -8.89 45.71
N THR A 77 -2.84 -8.38 46.92
CA THR A 77 -1.58 -7.70 47.25
C THR A 77 -0.41 -8.67 47.15
N GLY A 78 0.60 -8.31 46.37
CA GLY A 78 1.82 -9.11 46.22
C GLY A 78 3.02 -8.58 46.98
N LYS A 79 3.15 -7.26 47.12
CA LYS A 79 4.22 -6.62 47.90
C LYS A 79 3.72 -5.27 48.41
N VAL A 80 4.12 -4.91 49.63
CA VAL A 80 3.97 -3.54 50.14
C VAL A 80 5.35 -2.90 50.15
N THR A 81 5.48 -1.74 49.50
CA THR A 81 6.71 -0.96 49.41
C THR A 81 6.58 0.30 50.26
N ARG A 82 7.67 1.05 50.46
CA ARG A 82 7.61 2.35 51.17
C ARG A 82 6.63 3.35 50.54
N TYR A 83 6.38 3.23 49.23
CA TYR A 83 5.48 4.11 48.48
C TYR A 83 4.04 3.62 48.42
N GLY A 84 3.77 2.38 48.88
CA GLY A 84 2.44 1.79 48.85
C GLY A 84 2.40 0.35 48.32
N PRO A 85 1.19 -0.22 48.24
CA PRO A 85 0.97 -1.61 47.84
C PRO A 85 1.10 -1.83 46.32
N VAL A 86 1.49 -3.05 45.97
CA VAL A 86 1.68 -3.51 44.60
C VAL A 86 0.92 -4.81 44.41
N CYS A 87 0.15 -4.91 43.32
CA CYS A 87 -0.56 -6.14 42.98
C CYS A 87 0.39 -7.30 42.64
N ASN A 88 -0.08 -8.54 42.80
CA ASN A 88 0.71 -9.74 42.50
C ASN A 88 1.39 -9.70 41.12
N ALA A 89 0.66 -9.28 40.08
CA ALA A 89 1.19 -9.15 38.73
C ALA A 89 2.31 -8.12 38.62
N CYS A 90 2.19 -6.98 39.33
CA CYS A 90 3.20 -5.92 39.31
C CYS A 90 4.38 -6.19 40.26
N SER A 91 4.22 -7.03 41.27
CA SER A 91 5.25 -7.30 42.30
C SER A 91 6.60 -7.72 41.70
N VAL A 92 6.57 -8.40 40.55
CA VAL A 92 7.74 -8.85 39.79
C VAL A 92 8.67 -7.69 39.41
N TYR A 93 8.13 -6.51 39.12
CA TYR A 93 8.92 -5.35 38.70
C TYR A 93 9.70 -4.73 39.86
N PHE A 94 9.30 -5.00 41.10
CA PHE A 94 9.92 -4.52 42.34
C PHE A 94 10.89 -5.55 42.96
N ARG A 95 11.26 -6.60 42.20
CA ARG A 95 12.28 -7.58 42.58
C ARG A 95 13.63 -7.17 42.01
N LYS A 96 14.71 -7.35 42.78
CA LYS A 96 16.08 -7.20 42.26
C LYS A 96 16.33 -8.29 41.20
N PRO A 97 16.82 -7.95 39.99
CA PRO A 97 17.23 -8.94 39.00
C PRO A 97 18.30 -9.87 39.56
N ARG A 98 18.24 -11.16 39.20
CA ARG A 98 19.25 -12.16 39.53
C ARG A 98 19.65 -12.92 38.26
N ALA A 99 20.90 -13.35 38.18
CA ALA A 99 21.39 -14.15 37.06
C ALA A 99 20.68 -15.50 37.02
N CYS A 100 20.30 -15.95 35.82
CA CYS A 100 19.77 -17.29 35.61
C CYS A 100 20.90 -18.31 35.77
N PRO A 101 20.77 -19.32 36.65
CA PRO A 101 21.82 -20.35 36.82
C PRO A 101 22.17 -21.10 35.54
N ARG A 102 21.22 -21.24 34.60
CA ARG A 102 21.42 -21.98 33.35
C ARG A 102 21.95 -21.17 32.16
N CYS A 103 21.63 -19.88 32.07
CA CYS A 103 21.98 -19.08 30.89
C CYS A 103 22.65 -17.75 31.22
N GLY A 104 22.95 -17.48 32.49
CA GLY A 104 23.59 -16.24 32.95
C GLY A 104 22.71 -14.99 32.90
N LYS A 105 21.68 -14.95 32.05
CA LYS A 105 20.87 -13.74 31.82
C LYS A 105 20.17 -13.24 33.08
N LEU A 106 20.31 -11.94 33.37
CA LEU A 106 19.61 -11.27 34.46
C LEU A 106 18.09 -11.32 34.25
N SER A 107 17.36 -11.79 35.26
CA SER A 107 15.90 -11.83 35.23
C SER A 107 15.28 -11.48 36.58
N ARG A 108 14.13 -10.79 36.53
CA ARG A 108 13.25 -10.57 37.70
C ARG A 108 12.21 -11.68 37.87
N ARG A 109 12.12 -12.60 36.89
CA ARG A 109 11.08 -13.63 36.73
C ARG A 109 11.69 -15.04 36.82
N LEU A 110 12.50 -15.28 37.84
CA LEU A 110 13.03 -16.63 38.08
C LEU A 110 11.96 -17.54 38.67
N SER A 111 11.86 -18.76 38.16
CA SER A 111 10.89 -19.77 38.60
C SER A 111 11.47 -21.18 38.47
N ARG A 112 11.01 -22.11 39.30
CA ARG A 112 11.35 -23.53 39.18
C ARG A 112 10.50 -24.18 38.09
N ALA A 113 11.10 -25.11 37.34
CA ALA A 113 10.40 -25.85 36.29
C ALA A 113 10.58 -27.36 36.53
N PHE A 114 9.95 -27.87 37.59
CA PHE A 114 10.04 -29.29 37.99
C PHE A 114 9.65 -30.27 36.88
N ARG A 115 8.69 -29.88 36.03
CA ARG A 115 8.27 -30.63 34.83
C ARG A 115 9.39 -30.88 33.80
N LEU A 116 10.50 -30.15 33.90
CA LEU A 116 11.71 -30.28 33.07
C LEU A 116 12.89 -30.84 33.88
N GLY A 117 12.65 -31.36 35.09
CA GLY A 117 13.72 -31.73 36.04
C GLY A 117 14.49 -30.54 36.62
N ILE A 118 14.03 -29.29 36.39
CA ILE A 118 14.73 -28.09 36.85
C ILE A 118 14.24 -27.72 38.27
N THR A 119 15.06 -28.04 39.28
CA THR A 119 14.82 -27.72 40.70
C THR A 119 15.27 -26.31 41.08
N GLU A 120 16.20 -25.74 40.32
CA GLU A 120 16.70 -24.38 40.48
C GLU A 120 15.73 -23.32 39.90
N GLN A 121 15.85 -22.08 40.35
CA GLN A 121 15.05 -20.98 39.81
C GLN A 121 15.70 -20.42 38.54
N VAL A 122 15.11 -20.70 37.38
CA VAL A 122 15.61 -20.27 36.06
C VAL A 122 14.72 -19.21 35.42
N CYS A 123 15.25 -18.50 34.42
CA CYS A 123 14.51 -17.46 33.71
C CYS A 123 13.35 -18.02 32.85
N PRO A 124 12.39 -17.17 32.41
CA PRO A 124 11.24 -17.61 31.63
C PRO A 124 11.59 -18.33 30.33
N GLN A 125 12.73 -18.02 29.72
CA GLN A 125 13.20 -18.69 28.50
C GLN A 125 13.60 -20.14 28.80
N CYS A 126 14.47 -20.34 29.79
CA CYS A 126 14.88 -21.69 30.21
C CYS A 126 13.72 -22.51 30.77
N SER A 127 12.81 -21.90 31.54
CA SER A 127 11.66 -22.61 32.12
C SER A 127 10.60 -23.02 31.09
N ASN A 128 10.63 -22.44 29.87
CA ASN A 128 9.68 -22.69 28.79
C ASN A 128 10.35 -23.27 27.54
N HIS A 129 11.55 -23.84 27.67
CA HIS A 129 12.28 -24.37 26.51
C HIS A 129 11.53 -25.48 25.75
N ASP A 130 10.68 -26.24 26.43
CA ASP A 130 9.82 -27.28 25.84
C ASP A 130 8.50 -26.73 25.24
N ARG A 131 8.33 -25.41 25.20
CA ARG A 131 7.19 -24.76 24.57
C ARG A 131 7.60 -24.20 23.22
N GLY A 132 6.69 -24.29 22.27
CA GLY A 132 6.84 -23.71 20.94
C GLY A 132 5.52 -23.63 20.22
N THR A 133 5.57 -23.26 18.94
CA THR A 133 4.39 -23.16 18.08
C THR A 133 4.07 -24.54 17.49
N CYS A 134 2.94 -25.12 17.88
CA CYS A 134 2.49 -26.40 17.34
C CYS A 134 2.34 -26.34 15.81
N ARG A 135 2.92 -27.31 15.08
CA ARG A 135 2.87 -27.32 13.60
C ARG A 135 1.44 -27.42 13.06
N SER A 136 0.57 -28.15 13.77
CA SER A 136 -0.83 -28.35 13.37
C SER A 136 -1.72 -27.16 13.76
N CYS A 137 -1.89 -26.86 15.05
CA CYS A 137 -2.84 -25.81 15.49
C CYS A 137 -2.27 -24.39 15.52
N ARG A 138 -0.95 -24.20 15.35
CA ARG A 138 -0.22 -22.91 15.37
C ARG A 138 -0.34 -22.13 16.68
N ARG A 139 -0.79 -22.77 17.78
CA ARG A 139 -0.79 -22.16 19.12
C ARG A 139 0.52 -22.45 19.85
N HIS A 140 1.03 -21.44 20.56
CA HIS A 140 2.23 -21.57 21.39
C HIS A 140 1.92 -22.36 22.68
N ARG A 141 2.42 -23.58 22.79
CA ARG A 141 2.12 -24.55 23.86
C ARG A 141 3.30 -25.48 24.09
N ARG A 142 3.21 -26.35 25.10
CA ARG A 142 4.13 -27.48 25.25
C ARG A 142 4.02 -28.39 24.03
N LEU A 143 5.16 -28.78 23.48
CA LEU A 143 5.24 -29.63 22.30
C LEU A 143 5.77 -31.02 22.65
N TYR A 144 5.39 -31.98 21.83
CA TYR A 144 5.75 -33.39 21.90
C TYR A 144 6.12 -33.80 20.47
N GLU A 145 7.14 -34.62 20.35
CA GLU A 145 7.55 -35.17 19.07
C GLU A 145 6.58 -36.29 18.66
N SER A 146 6.06 -36.22 17.43
CA SER A 146 5.26 -37.30 16.86
C SER A 146 6.16 -38.41 16.31
N PRO A 147 5.62 -39.61 16.03
CA PRO A 147 6.38 -40.68 15.36
C PRO A 147 6.99 -40.27 14.00
N LEU A 148 6.49 -39.19 13.40
CA LEU A 148 6.97 -38.62 12.14
C LEU A 148 8.00 -37.49 12.34
N GLY A 149 8.55 -37.32 13.55
CA GLY A 149 9.50 -36.25 13.88
C GLY A 149 8.88 -34.85 13.90
N VAL A 150 7.55 -34.73 14.02
CA VAL A 150 6.85 -33.44 13.98
C VAL A 150 6.44 -33.01 15.38
N PHE A 151 6.85 -31.80 15.79
CA PHE A 151 6.46 -31.23 17.07
C PHE A 151 4.99 -30.73 17.10
N LEU A 152 4.16 -31.39 17.89
CA LEU A 152 2.73 -31.11 18.06
C LEU A 152 2.38 -30.86 19.53
N CYS A 153 1.33 -30.09 19.80
CA CYS A 153 0.78 -30.04 21.16
C CYS A 153 0.00 -31.33 21.49
N LYS A 154 -0.06 -31.71 22.76
CA LYS A 154 -0.74 -32.94 23.26
C LYS A 154 -2.07 -33.23 22.54
N ALA A 155 -3.00 -32.29 22.55
CA ALA A 155 -4.32 -32.47 21.91
C ALA A 155 -4.24 -32.75 20.39
N CYS A 156 -3.32 -32.12 19.68
CA CYS A 156 -3.14 -32.39 18.25
C CYS A 156 -2.44 -33.72 17.98
N LEU A 157 -1.60 -34.19 18.91
CA LEU A 157 -0.92 -35.48 18.80
C LEU A 157 -1.89 -36.63 19.08
N GLU A 158 -2.68 -36.53 20.16
CA GLU A 158 -3.59 -37.59 20.60
C GLU A 158 -4.88 -37.65 19.79
N THR A 159 -5.48 -36.49 19.48
CA THR A 159 -6.81 -36.43 18.85
C THR A 159 -6.74 -36.06 17.36
N GLY A 160 -5.65 -35.48 16.88
CA GLY A 160 -5.51 -35.06 15.49
C GLY A 160 -6.46 -33.90 15.11
N LYS A 161 -7.51 -34.22 14.34
CA LYS A 161 -8.50 -33.27 13.84
C LYS A 161 -9.87 -33.54 14.47
N ILE A 162 -10.59 -32.47 14.81
CA ILE A 162 -11.97 -32.51 15.32
C ILE A 162 -12.85 -31.58 14.47
N PRO A 163 -14.16 -31.84 14.34
CA PRO A 163 -15.06 -30.90 13.67
C PRO A 163 -15.17 -29.60 14.47
N CYS A 164 -15.28 -28.46 13.77
CA CYS A 164 -15.46 -27.17 14.40
C CYS A 164 -16.88 -27.04 14.96
N PRO A 165 -17.08 -26.70 16.26
CA PRO A 165 -18.41 -26.50 16.83
C PRO A 165 -19.23 -25.36 16.19
N LYS A 166 -18.61 -24.52 15.35
CA LYS A 166 -19.26 -23.36 14.71
C LYS A 166 -19.62 -23.58 13.25
N CYS A 167 -18.81 -24.31 12.49
CA CYS A 167 -19.01 -24.50 11.05
C CYS A 167 -18.92 -25.95 10.58
N GLY A 168 -18.71 -26.91 11.49
CA GLY A 168 -18.55 -28.34 11.17
C GLY A 168 -17.21 -28.73 10.55
N GLN A 169 -16.48 -27.79 9.92
CA GLN A 169 -15.22 -28.13 9.23
C GLN A 169 -14.15 -28.71 10.16
N LEU A 170 -13.41 -29.70 9.66
CA LEU A 170 -12.30 -30.34 10.38
C LEU A 170 -11.20 -29.32 10.70
N MET A 171 -10.80 -29.29 11.96
CA MET A 171 -9.77 -28.39 12.48
C MET A 171 -8.83 -29.13 13.44
N PRO A 172 -7.60 -28.64 13.65
CA PRO A 172 -6.70 -29.21 14.66
C PRO A 172 -7.32 -29.20 16.07
N ALA A 173 -7.29 -30.35 16.75
CA ALA A 173 -7.88 -30.52 18.09
C ALA A 173 -7.37 -29.52 19.13
N GLY A 174 -6.12 -29.06 19.00
CA GLY A 174 -5.54 -28.03 19.86
C GLY A 174 -6.25 -26.66 19.81
N ARG A 175 -7.14 -26.43 18.84
CA ARG A 175 -7.98 -25.23 18.79
C ARG A 175 -9.17 -25.30 19.75
N LYS A 176 -9.73 -26.49 19.98
CA LYS A 176 -10.86 -26.77 20.88
C LYS A 176 -12.18 -26.11 20.47
N ASP A 177 -12.26 -24.79 20.56
CA ASP A 177 -13.54 -24.05 20.58
C ASP A 177 -13.99 -23.56 19.20
N LYS A 178 -13.04 -23.24 18.31
CA LYS A 178 -13.34 -22.75 16.96
C LYS A 178 -12.16 -22.91 16.01
N CYS A 179 -12.44 -23.08 14.72
CA CYS A 179 -11.41 -23.18 13.69
C CYS A 179 -10.75 -21.81 13.43
N GLU A 180 -9.67 -21.79 12.64
CA GLU A 180 -9.02 -20.52 12.29
C GLU A 180 -9.93 -19.53 11.55
N PRO A 181 -10.66 -19.95 10.51
CA PRO A 181 -11.63 -19.07 9.84
C PRO A 181 -12.66 -18.47 10.80
N CYS A 182 -13.35 -19.29 11.60
CA CYS A 182 -14.35 -18.82 12.56
C CYS A 182 -13.75 -17.90 13.64
N TYR A 183 -12.50 -18.13 14.05
CA TYR A 183 -11.80 -17.23 14.96
C TYR A 183 -11.62 -15.83 14.37
N TRP A 184 -11.11 -15.75 13.13
CA TRP A 184 -10.87 -14.46 12.48
C TRP A 184 -12.16 -13.76 12.09
N LEU A 185 -13.18 -14.50 11.64
CA LEU A 185 -14.51 -14.00 11.39
C LEU A 185 -15.09 -13.32 12.63
N GLY A 186 -15.11 -14.02 13.78
CA GLY A 186 -15.58 -13.45 15.03
C GLY A 186 -14.73 -12.28 15.53
N THR A 187 -13.43 -12.27 15.22
CA THR A 187 -12.54 -11.14 15.54
C THR A 187 -12.88 -9.91 14.70
N LEU A 188 -13.15 -10.08 13.40
CA LEU A 188 -13.59 -9.00 12.52
C LEU A 188 -14.91 -8.40 13.02
N TYR A 189 -15.94 -9.21 13.27
CA TYR A 189 -17.22 -8.71 13.76
C TYR A 189 -17.13 -7.97 15.09
N LYS A 190 -16.29 -8.46 16.02
CA LYS A 190 -16.05 -7.74 17.28
C LYS A 190 -15.43 -6.36 17.05
N ARG A 191 -14.50 -6.24 16.08
CA ARG A 191 -13.88 -4.96 15.73
C ARG A 191 -14.89 -4.04 15.06
N LEU A 192 -15.68 -4.54 14.12
CA LEU A 192 -16.75 -3.77 13.50
C LEU A 192 -17.74 -3.24 14.52
N LYS A 193 -18.17 -4.06 15.49
CA LYS A 193 -19.04 -3.62 16.57
C LYS A 193 -18.44 -2.50 17.44
N LEU A 194 -17.13 -2.52 17.66
CA LEU A 194 -16.44 -1.46 18.40
C LEU A 194 -16.32 -0.18 17.57
N ASP A 195 -15.92 -0.33 16.31
CA ASP A 195 -15.73 0.79 15.39
C ASP A 195 -17.09 1.44 15.00
N TYR A 196 -18.19 0.68 15.01
CA TYR A 196 -19.56 1.17 14.78
C TYR A 196 -19.93 2.30 15.74
N ALA A 197 -19.54 2.18 17.02
CA ALA A 197 -19.80 3.18 18.04
C ALA A 197 -18.94 4.46 17.89
N ALA A 198 -18.02 4.51 16.94
CA ALA A 198 -17.17 5.68 16.69
C ALA A 198 -17.80 6.72 15.76
N PHE A 199 -18.93 6.39 15.12
CA PHE A 199 -19.69 7.22 14.19
C PHE A 199 -20.86 7.91 14.89
N ASN A 200 -21.19 9.11 14.43
CA ASN A 200 -22.37 9.87 14.89
C ASN A 200 -23.60 9.61 13.99
N SER A 201 -23.35 9.36 12.70
CA SER A 201 -24.35 9.04 11.68
C SER A 201 -24.57 7.52 11.63
N GLN A 202 -25.82 7.10 11.85
CA GLN A 202 -26.19 5.70 11.77
C GLN A 202 -25.95 5.13 10.36
N ILE A 203 -26.25 5.91 9.32
CA ILE A 203 -26.03 5.52 7.93
C ILE A 203 -24.53 5.27 7.69
N MET A 204 -23.66 6.14 8.20
CA MET A 204 -22.21 5.94 8.03
C MET A 204 -21.69 4.72 8.79
N ALA A 205 -22.22 4.47 10.00
CA ALA A 205 -21.89 3.29 10.78
C ALA A 205 -22.27 1.99 10.05
N GLU A 206 -23.45 1.97 9.41
CA GLU A 206 -23.92 0.87 8.56
C GLU A 206 -23.07 0.70 7.30
N HIS A 207 -22.68 1.79 6.64
CA HIS A 207 -21.72 1.76 5.53
C HIS A 207 -20.36 1.17 5.95
N PHE A 208 -19.83 1.55 7.11
CA PHE A 208 -18.58 0.98 7.59
C PHE A 208 -18.70 -0.50 7.95
N GLU A 209 -19.84 -0.91 8.53
CA GLU A 209 -20.08 -2.32 8.84
C GLU A 209 -20.20 -3.18 7.57
N THR A 210 -20.95 -2.71 6.57
CA THR A 210 -21.12 -3.39 5.27
C THR A 210 -19.81 -3.45 4.50
N PHE A 211 -19.03 -2.37 4.48
CA PHE A 211 -17.65 -2.37 3.98
C PHE A 211 -16.80 -3.43 4.69
N GLY A 212 -16.89 -3.52 6.01
CA GLY A 212 -16.18 -4.51 6.80
C GLY A 212 -16.51 -5.96 6.46
N LYS A 213 -17.79 -6.25 6.27
CA LYS A 213 -18.30 -7.57 5.83
C LYS A 213 -17.78 -7.89 4.43
N TRP A 214 -17.89 -6.95 3.49
CA TRP A 214 -17.36 -7.08 2.13
C TRP A 214 -15.85 -7.32 2.13
N LEU A 215 -15.08 -6.56 2.91
CA LEU A 215 -13.63 -6.71 3.04
C LEU A 215 -13.24 -8.10 3.53
N GLY A 216 -14.03 -8.66 4.46
CA GLY A 216 -13.88 -10.02 4.96
C GLY A 216 -14.02 -11.08 3.87
N GLY A 217 -15.04 -10.95 3.02
CA GLY A 217 -15.26 -11.83 1.86
C GLY A 217 -14.20 -11.64 0.77
N HIS A 218 -13.80 -10.39 0.49
CA HIS A 218 -12.89 -10.05 -0.61
C HIS A 218 -11.41 -10.38 -0.31
N SER A 219 -10.93 -10.04 0.88
CA SER A 219 -9.50 -10.15 1.27
C SER A 219 -9.20 -11.27 2.26
N GLY A 220 -10.24 -11.97 2.72
CA GLY A 220 -10.16 -12.98 3.77
C GLY A 220 -10.21 -12.39 5.18
N TYR A 221 -10.96 -13.06 6.06
CA TYR A 221 -11.28 -12.56 7.41
C TYR A 221 -10.07 -12.24 8.28
N LYS A 222 -8.96 -12.96 8.12
CA LYS A 222 -7.72 -12.66 8.87
C LYS A 222 -7.17 -11.29 8.51
N LYS A 223 -6.94 -11.04 7.22
CA LYS A 223 -6.40 -9.77 6.73
C LYS A 223 -7.35 -8.63 7.06
N ALA A 224 -8.64 -8.81 6.73
CA ALA A 224 -9.69 -7.85 7.04
C ALA A 224 -9.70 -7.48 8.53
N SER A 225 -9.69 -8.46 9.43
CA SER A 225 -9.70 -8.19 10.87
C SER A 225 -8.49 -7.36 11.30
N LEU A 226 -7.29 -7.61 10.76
CA LEU A 226 -6.07 -6.90 11.11
C LEU A 226 -6.02 -5.48 10.55
N THR A 227 -6.67 -5.23 9.41
CA THR A 227 -6.60 -3.95 8.70
C THR A 227 -7.81 -3.05 8.87
N ILE A 228 -8.98 -3.56 9.29
CA ILE A 228 -10.26 -2.83 9.27
C ILE A 228 -10.18 -1.47 9.95
N HIS A 229 -9.58 -1.40 11.13
CA HIS A 229 -9.44 -0.17 11.91
C HIS A 229 -8.60 0.91 11.19
N ARG A 230 -7.74 0.54 10.24
CA ARG A 230 -6.96 1.51 9.46
C ARG A 230 -7.83 2.35 8.51
N TYR A 231 -9.00 1.83 8.14
CA TYR A 231 -9.96 2.54 7.27
C TYR A 231 -10.90 3.45 8.06
N LEU A 232 -11.00 3.27 9.39
CA LEU A 232 -11.89 4.06 10.23
C LEU A 232 -11.66 5.59 10.09
N PRO A 233 -10.42 6.12 10.12
CA PRO A 233 -10.20 7.56 9.96
C PRO A 233 -10.74 8.12 8.64
N PHE A 234 -10.67 7.35 7.54
CA PHE A 234 -11.18 7.79 6.24
C PHE A 234 -12.71 7.92 6.25
N PHE A 235 -13.40 6.93 6.80
CA PHE A 235 -14.87 6.97 6.92
C PHE A 235 -15.33 8.08 7.88
N LYS A 236 -14.58 8.34 8.97
CA LYS A 236 -14.88 9.45 9.88
C LYS A 236 -14.67 10.82 9.24
N ASP A 237 -13.66 10.98 8.40
CA ASP A 237 -13.44 12.22 7.66
C ASP A 237 -14.58 12.48 6.67
N ILE A 238 -15.06 11.44 5.98
CA ILE A 238 -16.25 11.53 5.12
C ILE A 238 -17.48 11.96 5.93
N GLU A 239 -17.76 11.30 7.06
CA GLU A 239 -18.87 11.66 7.95
C GLU A 239 -18.80 13.13 8.38
N SER A 240 -17.62 13.60 8.77
CA SER A 240 -17.45 14.97 9.26
C SER A 240 -17.72 16.04 8.20
N ARG A 241 -17.48 15.73 6.92
CA ARG A 241 -17.62 16.68 5.81
C ARG A 241 -18.97 16.62 5.12
N TRP A 242 -19.54 15.43 4.97
CA TRP A 242 -20.75 15.20 4.17
C TRP A 242 -21.86 14.42 4.88
N GLN A 243 -21.65 13.95 6.12
CA GLN A 243 -22.57 13.09 6.92
C GLN A 243 -22.88 11.70 6.33
N SER A 244 -22.66 11.52 5.03
CA SER A 244 -22.79 10.28 4.27
C SER A 244 -21.75 10.24 3.13
N ILE A 245 -21.70 9.14 2.39
CA ILE A 245 -20.78 8.97 1.25
C ILE A 245 -21.21 9.93 0.12
N PRO A 246 -20.36 10.87 -0.30
CA PRO A 246 -20.68 11.83 -1.35
C PRO A 246 -20.42 11.25 -2.75
N GLU A 247 -20.81 12.01 -3.77
CA GLU A 247 -20.51 11.69 -5.17
C GLU A 247 -19.00 11.66 -5.48
N TYR A 248 -18.63 10.96 -6.56
CA TYR A 248 -17.23 10.76 -6.96
C TYR A 248 -16.46 12.08 -7.18
N SER A 249 -17.12 13.06 -7.80
CA SER A 249 -16.58 14.40 -8.10
C SER A 249 -16.16 15.13 -6.82
N SER A 250 -16.99 15.03 -5.77
CA SER A 250 -16.72 15.63 -4.46
C SER A 250 -15.51 14.99 -3.78
N LEU A 251 -15.35 13.67 -3.90
CA LEU A 251 -14.16 12.98 -3.37
C LEU A 251 -12.87 13.37 -4.12
N LEU A 252 -12.92 13.50 -5.45
CA LEU A 252 -11.75 13.92 -6.23
C LEU A 252 -11.33 15.36 -5.95
N THR A 253 -12.28 16.23 -5.63
CA THR A 253 -12.01 17.62 -5.28
C THR A 253 -11.41 17.74 -3.87
N ALA A 254 -11.93 16.95 -2.92
CA ALA A 254 -11.54 17.04 -1.52
C ALA A 254 -10.27 16.24 -1.16
N TYR A 255 -9.93 15.20 -1.93
CA TYR A 255 -8.77 14.33 -1.67
C TYR A 255 -7.79 14.33 -2.84
N ASP A 256 -6.51 14.38 -2.51
CA ASP A 256 -5.47 14.14 -3.50
C ASP A 256 -5.51 12.68 -4.02
N VAL A 257 -5.07 12.47 -5.27
CA VAL A 257 -5.07 11.15 -5.93
C VAL A 257 -4.22 10.11 -5.17
N SER A 258 -3.17 10.55 -4.47
CA SER A 258 -2.30 9.67 -3.67
C SER A 258 -2.98 9.20 -2.39
N HIS A 259 -3.81 10.05 -1.77
CA HIS A 259 -4.68 9.70 -0.66
C HIS A 259 -5.70 8.66 -1.10
N LEU A 260 -6.44 8.91 -2.18
CA LEU A 260 -7.42 7.95 -2.70
C LEU A 260 -6.78 6.63 -3.14
N ARG A 261 -5.54 6.65 -3.63
CA ARG A 261 -4.75 5.43 -3.91
C ARG A 261 -4.45 4.61 -2.65
N ARG A 262 -4.33 5.23 -1.47
CA ARG A 262 -4.19 4.49 -0.21
C ARG A 262 -5.51 3.88 0.25
N GLN A 263 -6.64 4.42 -0.23
CA GLN A 263 -8.00 3.99 0.08
C GLN A 263 -8.66 3.19 -1.06
N LEU A 264 -7.88 2.46 -1.87
CA LEU A 264 -8.39 1.70 -3.02
C LEU A 264 -9.48 0.69 -2.66
N LEU A 265 -9.38 0.03 -1.50
CA LEU A 265 -10.38 -0.96 -1.07
C LEU A 265 -11.72 -0.32 -0.68
N PRO A 266 -11.75 0.73 0.16
CA PRO A 266 -12.95 1.55 0.34
C PRO A 266 -13.55 2.05 -0.98
N MET A 267 -12.74 2.64 -1.85
CA MET A 267 -13.23 3.17 -3.14
C MET A 267 -13.82 2.08 -4.03
N LYS A 268 -13.15 0.91 -4.11
CA LYS A 268 -13.66 -0.23 -4.87
C LYS A 268 -14.99 -0.73 -4.32
N TRP A 269 -15.10 -0.85 -3.00
CA TRP A 269 -16.33 -1.26 -2.36
C TRP A 269 -17.50 -0.28 -2.61
N MET A 270 -17.25 1.03 -2.52
CA MET A 270 -18.28 2.05 -2.77
C MET A 270 -18.84 1.96 -4.20
N VAL A 271 -17.99 1.61 -5.16
CA VAL A 271 -18.39 1.44 -6.57
C VAL A 271 -19.12 0.13 -6.79
N GLU A 272 -18.63 -0.97 -6.23
CA GLU A 272 -19.30 -2.28 -6.32
C GLU A 272 -20.65 -2.31 -5.58
N SER A 273 -20.85 -1.40 -4.62
CA SER A 273 -22.11 -1.27 -3.86
C SER A 273 -23.01 -0.17 -4.42
N ASP A 274 -22.72 0.35 -5.61
CA ASP A 274 -23.47 1.44 -6.29
C ASP A 274 -23.64 2.72 -5.46
N LEU A 275 -22.80 2.93 -4.45
CA LEU A 275 -22.79 4.15 -3.63
C LEU A 275 -22.13 5.32 -4.38
N ILE A 276 -21.29 5.01 -5.37
CA ILE A 276 -20.59 5.98 -6.19
C ILE A 276 -20.55 5.49 -7.63
N GLN A 277 -20.99 6.32 -8.58
CA GLN A 277 -20.75 6.10 -9.99
C GLN A 277 -19.41 6.69 -10.42
N ILE A 278 -18.49 5.86 -10.93
CA ILE A 278 -17.26 6.36 -11.56
C ILE A 278 -17.60 6.84 -12.96
N ASP A 279 -17.53 8.15 -13.16
CA ASP A 279 -17.37 8.68 -14.51
C ASP A 279 -15.92 8.48 -14.97
N LEU A 280 -15.72 7.50 -15.85
CA LEU A 280 -14.41 7.18 -16.44
C LEU A 280 -13.84 8.37 -17.23
N SER A 281 -14.69 9.26 -17.75
CA SER A 281 -14.27 10.46 -18.48
C SER A 281 -13.65 11.48 -17.54
N LEU A 282 -14.29 11.78 -16.41
CA LEU A 282 -13.76 12.70 -15.38
C LEU A 282 -12.43 12.20 -14.79
N LYS A 283 -12.29 10.88 -14.60
CA LYS A 283 -11.04 10.29 -14.10
C LYS A 283 -9.90 10.42 -15.10
N ALA A 284 -10.16 10.21 -16.38
CA ALA A 284 -9.18 10.40 -17.44
C ALA A 284 -8.77 11.87 -17.56
N GLU A 285 -9.74 12.79 -17.49
CA GLU A 285 -9.52 14.23 -17.53
C GLU A 285 -8.64 14.72 -16.37
N ALA A 286 -8.99 14.35 -15.13
CA ALA A 286 -8.21 14.69 -13.95
C ALA A 286 -6.78 14.13 -14.01
N THR A 287 -6.60 12.93 -14.59
CA THR A 287 -5.29 12.34 -14.79
C THR A 287 -4.45 13.13 -15.79
N GLU A 288 -5.02 13.50 -16.94
CA GLU A 288 -4.33 14.30 -17.96
C GLU A 288 -3.99 15.71 -17.45
N LYS A 289 -4.93 16.40 -16.77
CA LYS A 289 -4.67 17.70 -16.13
C LYS A 289 -3.48 17.64 -15.18
N ARG A 290 -3.42 16.61 -14.32
CA ARG A 290 -2.28 16.43 -13.40
C ARG A 290 -0.96 16.20 -14.13
N LEU A 291 -0.97 15.39 -15.19
CA LEU A 291 0.23 15.14 -15.97
C LEU A 291 0.72 16.40 -16.69
N ILE A 292 -0.18 17.26 -17.17
CA ILE A 292 0.15 18.57 -17.73
C ILE A 292 0.81 19.45 -16.66
N HIS A 293 0.22 19.58 -15.46
CA HIS A 293 0.83 20.34 -14.36
C HIS A 293 2.24 19.85 -14.02
N ASN A 294 2.44 18.53 -13.93
CA ASN A 294 3.76 17.96 -13.68
C ASN A 294 4.80 18.33 -14.76
N ILE A 295 4.39 18.48 -16.03
CA ILE A 295 5.28 18.93 -17.10
C ILE A 295 5.65 20.40 -16.89
N LEU A 296 4.67 21.26 -16.60
CA LEU A 296 4.86 22.69 -16.39
C LEU A 296 5.75 22.98 -15.16
N ASP A 297 5.58 22.21 -14.09
CA ASP A 297 6.35 22.35 -12.84
C ASP A 297 7.74 21.73 -12.91
N SER A 298 8.02 20.91 -13.94
CA SER A 298 9.33 20.28 -14.10
C SER A 298 10.45 21.24 -14.54
N LEU A 299 10.11 22.48 -14.91
CA LEU A 299 11.06 23.54 -15.18
C LEU A 299 11.12 24.50 -14.00
N SER A 300 12.32 24.88 -13.58
CA SER A 300 12.54 25.92 -12.58
C SER A 300 11.95 27.25 -13.02
N GLU A 301 11.48 28.07 -12.08
CA GLU A 301 10.96 29.40 -12.39
C GLU A 301 12.00 30.25 -13.13
N GLY A 302 11.55 30.98 -14.15
CA GLY A 302 12.42 31.77 -15.00
C GLY A 302 11.85 31.98 -16.40
N LYS A 303 12.62 32.66 -17.26
CA LYS A 303 12.19 33.01 -18.62
C LYS A 303 11.87 31.78 -19.48
N VAL A 304 12.57 30.66 -19.30
CA VAL A 304 12.29 29.39 -20.00
C VAL A 304 10.92 28.81 -19.63
N LYS A 305 10.53 28.89 -18.34
CA LYS A 305 9.20 28.44 -17.88
C LYS A 305 8.10 29.31 -18.48
N LYS A 306 8.32 30.62 -18.62
CA LYS A 306 7.37 31.54 -19.28
C LYS A 306 7.07 31.14 -20.72
N VAL A 307 8.10 30.81 -21.51
CA VAL A 307 7.92 30.35 -22.90
C VAL A 307 7.07 29.06 -22.97
N LEU A 308 7.24 28.13 -22.02
CA LEU A 308 6.43 26.93 -21.96
C LEU A 308 4.96 27.22 -21.57
N LEU A 309 4.75 28.17 -20.65
CA LEU A 309 3.42 28.60 -20.23
C LEU A 309 2.66 29.30 -21.37
N GLU A 310 3.32 30.20 -22.11
CA GLU A 310 2.74 30.85 -23.28
C GLU A 310 2.28 29.83 -24.34
N TYR A 311 3.09 28.80 -24.59
CA TYR A 311 2.71 27.72 -25.50
C TYR A 311 1.56 26.85 -24.95
N HIS A 312 1.54 26.61 -23.64
CA HIS A 312 0.42 25.91 -22.98
C HIS A 312 -0.89 26.69 -23.12
N ASP A 313 -0.87 28.02 -23.01
CA ASP A 313 -2.07 28.84 -23.14
C ASP A 313 -2.68 28.75 -24.55
N ILE A 314 -1.84 28.75 -25.59
CA ILE A 314 -2.28 28.53 -26.98
C ILE A 314 -2.94 27.15 -27.14
N LEU A 315 -2.33 26.11 -26.54
CA LEU A 315 -2.88 24.76 -26.57
C LEU A 315 -4.18 24.65 -25.77
N ASN A 316 -4.29 25.32 -24.64
CA ASN A 316 -5.51 25.36 -23.83
C ASN A 316 -6.64 26.09 -24.54
N GLN A 317 -6.37 27.18 -25.27
CA GLN A 317 -7.37 27.84 -26.10
C GLN A 317 -7.92 26.89 -27.17
N SER A 318 -7.04 26.12 -27.82
CA SER A 318 -7.43 25.09 -28.81
C SER A 318 -8.24 23.94 -28.17
N TYR A 319 -7.93 23.57 -26.92
CA TYR A 319 -8.70 22.59 -26.15
C TYR A 319 -10.09 23.13 -25.77
N ASN A 320 -10.18 24.36 -25.29
CA ASN A 320 -11.45 25.02 -24.93
C ASN A 320 -12.38 25.17 -26.15
N GLN A 321 -11.80 25.31 -27.35
CA GLN A 321 -12.53 25.31 -28.62
C GLN A 321 -12.84 23.90 -29.17
N SER A 322 -12.59 22.84 -28.39
CA SER A 322 -12.79 21.44 -28.78
C SER A 322 -12.02 20.96 -30.03
N ALA A 323 -10.99 21.71 -30.45
CA ALA A 323 -10.18 21.35 -31.62
C ALA A 323 -9.18 20.23 -31.31
N ILE A 324 -8.77 20.09 -30.04
CA ILE A 324 -7.85 19.05 -29.56
C ILE A 324 -8.28 18.51 -28.20
N SER A 325 -7.82 17.31 -27.81
CA SER A 325 -8.04 16.74 -26.47
C SER A 325 -6.93 17.13 -25.48
N LEU A 326 -7.19 17.05 -24.17
CA LEU A 326 -6.15 17.23 -23.13
C LEU A 326 -4.96 16.29 -23.31
N ARG A 327 -5.20 15.06 -23.78
CA ARG A 327 -4.12 14.12 -24.11
C ARG A 327 -3.22 14.69 -25.22
N SER A 328 -3.80 15.32 -26.23
CA SER A 328 -3.04 16.01 -27.29
C SER A 328 -2.25 17.20 -26.76
N VAL A 329 -2.83 17.99 -25.82
CA VAL A 329 -2.12 19.08 -25.13
C VAL A 329 -0.87 18.53 -24.42
N ARG A 330 -1.02 17.48 -23.60
CA ARG A 330 0.10 16.82 -22.91
C ARG A 330 1.17 16.30 -23.89
N LEU A 331 0.75 15.65 -24.97
CA LEU A 331 1.67 15.09 -25.97
C LEU A 331 2.42 16.16 -26.75
N ALA A 332 1.85 17.36 -26.92
CA ALA A 332 2.52 18.51 -27.54
C ALA A 332 3.46 19.23 -26.57
N LEU A 333 3.12 19.29 -25.28
CA LEU A 333 3.95 19.94 -24.25
C LEU A 333 5.24 19.16 -23.93
N GLN A 334 5.19 17.83 -23.93
CA GLN A 334 6.34 17.01 -23.54
C GLN A 334 7.59 17.26 -24.43
N PRO A 335 7.50 17.27 -25.78
CA PRO A 335 8.63 17.60 -26.65
C PRO A 335 9.06 19.07 -26.51
N ALA A 336 8.11 20.00 -26.33
CA ALA A 336 8.42 21.42 -26.13
C ALA A 336 9.28 21.63 -24.87
N LYS A 337 8.89 20.99 -23.75
CA LYS A 337 9.67 20.98 -22.51
C LYS A 337 11.06 20.39 -22.71
N GLN A 338 11.20 19.31 -23.47
CA GLN A 338 12.51 18.70 -23.74
C GLN A 338 13.42 19.62 -24.57
N LEU A 339 12.88 20.29 -25.59
CA LEU A 339 13.64 21.23 -26.40
C LEU A 339 14.08 22.46 -25.58
N LEU A 340 13.18 23.02 -24.77
CA LEU A 340 13.51 24.12 -23.86
C LEU A 340 14.55 23.72 -22.80
N SER A 341 14.49 22.48 -22.29
CA SER A 341 15.50 21.98 -21.35
C SER A 341 16.88 21.84 -22.02
N GLU A 342 16.92 21.41 -23.28
CA GLU A 342 18.15 21.29 -24.06
C GLU A 342 18.77 22.67 -24.30
N ALA A 343 17.97 23.67 -24.66
CA ALA A 343 18.40 25.06 -24.80
C ALA A 343 18.89 25.65 -23.46
N ASN A 344 18.16 25.40 -22.37
CA ASN A 344 18.52 25.86 -21.04
C ASN A 344 19.86 25.27 -20.56
N ARG A 345 20.18 24.01 -20.93
CA ARG A 345 21.50 23.41 -20.64
C ARG A 345 22.64 24.18 -21.33
N HIS A 346 22.37 24.83 -22.45
CA HIS A 346 23.32 25.71 -23.14
C HIS A 346 23.18 27.18 -22.70
N ASN A 347 22.55 27.45 -21.55
CA ASN A 347 22.27 28.79 -20.99
C ASN A 347 21.47 29.70 -21.94
N ARG A 348 20.58 29.12 -22.75
CA ARG A 348 19.70 29.87 -23.67
C ARG A 348 18.25 29.78 -23.22
N ILE A 349 17.53 30.88 -23.42
CA ILE A 349 16.09 30.95 -23.15
C ILE A 349 15.29 30.37 -24.32
N ILE A 350 15.71 30.71 -25.55
CA ILE A 350 15.05 30.32 -26.79
C ILE A 350 15.94 29.28 -27.49
N PRO A 351 15.41 28.10 -27.85
CA PRO A 351 16.15 27.08 -28.59
C PRO A 351 16.59 27.58 -29.97
N ASN A 352 17.80 27.21 -30.39
CA ASN A 352 18.29 27.46 -31.74
C ASN A 352 18.34 26.18 -32.60
N GLN A 353 18.82 26.30 -33.84
CA GLN A 353 18.91 25.18 -34.77
C GLN A 353 19.78 24.02 -34.23
N SER A 354 20.86 24.31 -33.50
CA SER A 354 21.73 23.29 -32.90
C SER A 354 21.02 22.48 -31.82
N ASP A 355 20.14 23.11 -31.03
CA ASP A 355 19.37 22.47 -29.97
C ASP A 355 18.33 21.50 -30.56
N ILE A 356 17.68 21.89 -31.67
CA ILE A 356 16.75 21.03 -32.42
C ILE A 356 17.47 19.79 -32.98
N LEU A 357 18.62 19.99 -33.62
CA LEU A 357 19.40 18.89 -34.20
C LEU A 357 19.90 17.93 -33.13
N SER A 358 20.41 18.45 -32.00
CA SER A 358 20.83 17.65 -30.85
C SER A 358 19.68 16.80 -30.31
N LEU A 359 18.51 17.41 -30.09
CA LEU A 359 17.33 16.69 -29.59
C LEU A 359 16.86 15.60 -30.56
N LEU A 360 16.78 15.91 -31.86
CA LEU A 360 16.31 14.96 -32.89
C LEU A 360 17.33 13.87 -33.20
N HIS A 361 18.62 14.10 -32.97
CA HIS A 361 19.62 13.05 -33.02
C HIS A 361 19.37 12.01 -31.92
N ARG A 362 19.02 12.45 -30.70
CA ARG A 362 18.68 11.56 -29.57
C ARG A 362 17.30 10.92 -29.72
N VAL A 363 16.30 11.66 -30.17
CA VAL A 363 14.89 11.21 -30.24
C VAL A 363 14.26 11.57 -31.59
N PRO A 364 14.60 10.85 -32.67
CA PRO A 364 14.14 11.20 -34.03
C PRO A 364 12.62 11.11 -34.20
N GLY A 365 11.94 10.29 -33.39
CA GLY A 365 10.48 10.14 -33.42
C GLY A 365 9.68 11.37 -33.00
N GLN A 366 10.30 12.38 -32.37
CA GLN A 366 9.61 13.59 -31.91
C GLN A 366 9.50 14.69 -32.97
N ARG A 367 10.07 14.49 -34.17
CA ARG A 367 10.09 15.50 -35.25
C ARG A 367 8.70 16.07 -35.57
N ASN A 368 7.70 15.22 -35.72
CA ASN A 368 6.32 15.68 -36.02
C ASN A 368 5.70 16.42 -34.83
N ALA A 369 5.96 15.97 -33.61
CA ALA A 369 5.41 16.58 -32.40
C ALA A 369 6.03 17.95 -32.09
N LEU A 370 7.27 18.18 -32.52
CA LEU A 370 7.95 19.48 -32.41
C LEU A 370 7.49 20.50 -33.46
N SER A 371 6.82 20.09 -34.54
CA SER A 371 6.47 20.99 -35.65
C SER A 371 5.64 22.19 -35.21
N LYS A 372 4.62 21.96 -34.37
CA LYS A 372 3.77 23.05 -33.86
C LYS A 372 4.52 24.00 -32.92
N PHE A 373 5.38 23.45 -32.08
CA PHE A 373 6.18 24.25 -31.15
C PHE A 373 7.25 25.08 -31.87
N VAL A 374 7.88 24.52 -32.90
CA VAL A 374 8.83 25.26 -33.75
C VAL A 374 8.14 26.38 -34.52
N GLY A 375 6.93 26.15 -35.02
CA GLY A 375 6.09 27.19 -35.62
C GLY A 375 5.80 28.33 -34.64
N PHE A 376 5.36 27.99 -33.42
CA PHE A 376 5.17 28.95 -32.33
C PHE A 376 6.45 29.77 -32.04
N LEU A 377 7.62 29.11 -31.95
CA LEU A 377 8.87 29.82 -31.70
C LEU A 377 9.25 30.79 -32.82
N ASN A 378 8.98 30.42 -34.08
CA ASN A 378 9.25 31.28 -35.22
C ASN A 378 8.31 32.49 -35.25
N GLU A 379 7.02 32.30 -34.95
CA GLU A 379 6.01 33.37 -34.92
C GLU A 379 6.19 34.31 -33.72
N ALA A 380 6.31 33.77 -32.50
CA ALA A 380 6.35 34.56 -31.28
C ALA A 380 7.71 35.25 -31.02
N PHE A 381 8.81 34.67 -31.53
CA PHE A 381 10.17 35.16 -31.25
C PHE A 381 10.99 35.50 -32.51
N GLY A 382 10.35 35.57 -33.69
CA GLY A 382 10.99 35.96 -34.94
C GLY A 382 12.13 35.04 -35.38
N GLN A 383 12.07 33.75 -35.02
CA GLN A 383 13.12 32.78 -35.33
C GLN A 383 12.95 32.17 -36.73
N ASN A 384 14.05 31.63 -37.28
CA ASN A 384 14.08 30.90 -38.55
C ASN A 384 14.47 29.43 -38.34
N LEU A 385 13.84 28.76 -37.38
CA LEU A 385 14.12 27.37 -37.03
C LEU A 385 13.51 26.42 -38.07
N ARG A 386 14.30 25.44 -38.52
CA ARG A 386 13.89 24.44 -39.52
C ARG A 386 14.01 23.02 -38.98
N LEU A 387 12.99 22.20 -39.22
CA LEU A 387 13.07 20.78 -38.90
C LEU A 387 13.80 20.02 -40.04
N PRO A 388 14.86 19.25 -39.75
CA PRO A 388 15.63 18.51 -40.76
C PRO A 388 14.74 17.54 -41.50
N SER A 389 14.96 17.20 -42.78
CA SER A 389 14.15 16.23 -43.54
C SER A 389 14.14 14.81 -42.91
N PRO A 390 13.14 13.95 -43.18
CA PRO A 390 13.10 12.60 -42.63
C PRO A 390 14.40 11.86 -42.98
N THR A 391 15.04 11.20 -42.02
CA THR A 391 16.38 10.62 -42.23
C THR A 391 16.39 9.58 -43.36
N LYS A 392 17.46 9.51 -44.17
CA LYS A 392 17.65 8.49 -45.23
C LYS A 392 17.35 7.06 -44.75
N ARG A 393 17.68 6.74 -43.48
CA ARG A 393 17.38 5.45 -42.85
C ARG A 393 15.88 5.15 -42.74
N ALA A 394 15.05 6.15 -42.42
CA ALA A 394 13.59 5.97 -42.36
C ALA A 394 12.99 5.74 -43.76
N SER A 395 13.52 6.40 -44.78
CA SER A 395 13.15 6.16 -46.18
C SER A 395 13.52 4.76 -46.64
N ILE A 396 14.72 4.28 -46.31
CA ILE A 396 15.19 2.92 -46.61
C ILE A 396 14.32 1.87 -45.90
N ALA A 397 14.02 2.07 -44.61
CA ALA A 397 13.16 1.17 -43.84
C ALA A 397 11.72 1.13 -44.38
N ARG A 398 11.16 2.29 -44.78
CA ARG A 398 9.84 2.37 -45.44
C ARG A 398 9.85 1.59 -46.75
N ARG A 399 10.86 1.80 -47.59
CA ARG A 399 10.99 1.12 -48.89
C ARG A 399 11.16 -0.39 -48.72
N LYS A 400 11.92 -0.84 -47.71
CA LYS A 400 12.06 -2.26 -47.35
C LYS A 400 10.72 -2.87 -46.93
N ARG A 401 9.96 -2.20 -46.05
CA ARG A 401 8.64 -2.67 -45.62
C ARG A 401 7.66 -2.76 -46.79
N LEU A 402 7.63 -1.74 -47.65
CA LEU A 402 6.79 -1.75 -48.85
C LEU A 402 7.17 -2.86 -49.82
N LYS A 403 8.47 -3.18 -49.96
CA LYS A 403 8.95 -4.32 -50.75
C LYS A 403 8.45 -5.65 -50.20
N GLU A 404 8.61 -5.88 -48.89
CA GLU A 404 8.18 -7.10 -48.21
C GLU A 404 6.65 -7.28 -48.34
N GLU A 405 5.89 -6.21 -48.13
CA GLU A 405 4.43 -6.23 -48.28
C GLU A 405 4.01 -6.49 -49.73
N LEU A 406 4.68 -5.88 -50.72
CA LEU A 406 4.40 -6.12 -52.13
C LEU A 406 4.66 -7.58 -52.53
N ILE A 407 5.75 -8.18 -52.05
CA ILE A 407 6.07 -9.59 -52.30
C ILE A 407 4.98 -10.50 -51.71
N LEU A 408 4.54 -10.24 -50.48
CA LEU A 408 3.48 -11.02 -49.83
C LEU A 408 2.16 -10.91 -50.60
N LEU A 409 1.79 -9.70 -51.02
CA LEU A 409 0.57 -9.49 -51.81
C LEU A 409 0.63 -10.19 -53.16
N LEU A 410 1.79 -10.22 -53.83
CA LEU A 410 1.95 -10.92 -55.12
C LEU A 410 1.93 -12.45 -54.99
N ALA A 411 2.31 -12.99 -53.83
CA ALA A 411 2.24 -14.41 -53.52
C ALA A 411 0.82 -14.86 -53.12
N GLU A 412 0.04 -13.97 -52.49
CA GLU A 412 -1.34 -14.24 -52.09
C GLU A 412 -2.28 -14.30 -53.30
N HIS A 413 -3.08 -15.36 -53.40
CA HIS A 413 -4.10 -15.51 -54.45
C HIS A 413 -5.45 -15.05 -53.90
N ASN A 414 -5.80 -13.79 -54.16
CA ASN A 414 -7.01 -13.16 -53.66
C ASN A 414 -7.54 -12.17 -54.70
N ASP A 415 -8.81 -12.28 -55.09
CA ASP A 415 -9.39 -11.43 -56.14
C ASP A 415 -10.33 -10.33 -55.59
N SER A 416 -10.35 -10.13 -54.28
CA SER A 416 -11.24 -9.14 -53.66
C SER A 416 -10.87 -7.70 -54.08
N LEU A 417 -11.89 -6.84 -54.23
CA LEU A 417 -11.68 -5.41 -54.52
C LEU A 417 -10.80 -4.73 -53.46
N LYS A 418 -10.89 -5.17 -52.19
CA LYS A 418 -10.05 -4.70 -51.09
C LYS A 418 -8.59 -5.07 -51.30
N TYR A 419 -8.31 -6.29 -51.76
CA TYR A 419 -6.97 -6.71 -52.15
C TYR A 419 -6.44 -5.88 -53.32
N LYS A 420 -7.20 -5.70 -54.40
CA LYS A 420 -6.79 -4.90 -55.57
C LYS A 420 -6.44 -3.45 -55.21
N LYS A 421 -7.28 -2.80 -54.39
CA LYS A 421 -7.02 -1.44 -53.86
C LYS A 421 -5.74 -1.38 -53.01
N ARG A 422 -5.50 -2.40 -52.18
CA ARG A 422 -4.29 -2.49 -51.35
C ARG A 422 -3.04 -2.72 -52.19
N LEU A 423 -3.08 -3.66 -53.14
CA LEU A 423 -2.00 -3.96 -54.07
C LEU A 423 -1.61 -2.72 -54.87
N LEU A 424 -2.59 -2.00 -55.43
CA LEU A 424 -2.37 -0.76 -56.17
C LEU A 424 -1.72 0.33 -55.30
N GLY A 425 -2.23 0.53 -54.08
CA GLY A 425 -1.68 1.51 -53.14
C GLY A 425 -0.23 1.19 -52.74
N VAL A 426 0.08 -0.06 -52.44
CA VAL A 426 1.44 -0.51 -52.06
C VAL A 426 2.39 -0.44 -53.25
N ALA A 427 1.97 -0.83 -54.45
CA ALA A 427 2.77 -0.75 -55.67
C ALA A 427 3.14 0.71 -56.00
N LEU A 428 2.16 1.61 -56.04
CA LEU A 428 2.40 3.03 -56.30
C LEU A 428 3.26 3.67 -55.21
N ALA A 429 3.09 3.28 -53.95
CA ALA A 429 3.94 3.75 -52.86
C ALA A 429 5.38 3.23 -52.94
N TYR A 430 5.60 2.03 -53.49
CA TYR A 430 6.94 1.44 -53.62
C TYR A 430 7.72 1.95 -54.83
N PHE A 431 7.06 2.05 -55.99
CA PHE A 431 7.72 2.46 -57.25
C PHE A 431 7.82 3.98 -57.42
N HIS A 432 6.84 4.73 -56.90
CA HIS A 432 6.70 6.18 -57.17
C HIS A 432 6.61 7.05 -55.91
N ASP A 433 6.91 6.47 -54.73
CA ASP A 433 6.88 7.15 -53.42
C ASP A 433 5.55 7.83 -53.04
N LEU A 434 4.46 7.41 -53.70
CA LEU A 434 3.13 7.95 -53.53
C LEU A 434 2.47 7.55 -52.18
N PRO A 435 1.49 8.32 -51.67
CA PRO A 435 0.70 7.93 -50.51
C PRO A 435 -0.12 6.65 -50.75
N LEU A 436 -0.17 5.74 -49.76
CA LEU A 436 -0.93 4.48 -49.84
C LEU A 436 -2.44 4.69 -50.11
N ILE A 437 -2.98 5.85 -49.73
CA ILE A 437 -4.41 6.18 -49.89
C ILE A 437 -4.82 6.29 -51.36
N ILE A 438 -3.87 6.47 -52.28
CA ILE A 438 -4.13 6.55 -53.72
C ILE A 438 -4.70 5.24 -54.27
N GLY A 439 -4.38 4.09 -53.66
CA GLY A 439 -5.02 2.82 -54.01
C GLY A 439 -6.53 2.78 -53.76
N GLN A 440 -7.07 3.73 -52.98
CA GLN A 440 -8.50 3.85 -52.70
C GLN A 440 -9.22 4.88 -53.59
N THR A 441 -8.47 5.68 -54.35
CA THR A 441 -9.02 6.71 -55.25
C THR A 441 -9.29 6.16 -56.65
N HIS A 442 -10.27 6.75 -57.35
CA HIS A 442 -10.51 6.44 -58.75
C HIS A 442 -9.35 6.97 -59.60
N LEU A 443 -8.53 6.07 -60.12
CA LEU A 443 -7.44 6.36 -61.05
C LEU A 443 -7.92 6.10 -62.48
N HIS A 444 -7.65 7.04 -63.39
CA HIS A 444 -7.88 6.82 -64.81
C HIS A 444 -6.74 5.97 -65.39
N ILE A 445 -7.08 4.80 -65.91
CA ILE A 445 -6.17 3.95 -66.66
C ILE A 445 -6.05 4.56 -68.06
N VAL A 446 -4.83 4.89 -68.48
CA VAL A 446 -4.64 5.68 -69.71
C VAL A 446 -4.24 4.82 -70.90
N LYS A 447 -3.47 3.73 -70.73
CA LYS A 447 -3.09 2.78 -71.80
C LYS A 447 -2.36 1.55 -71.23
N SER A 448 -2.50 0.41 -71.92
CA SER A 448 -1.50 -0.68 -71.85
C SER A 448 -0.28 -0.24 -72.67
N ASP A 449 0.89 -0.28 -72.04
CA ASP A 449 2.16 0.03 -72.69
C ASP A 449 2.55 -1.13 -73.62
N PRO A 450 3.04 -0.90 -74.86
CA PRO A 450 3.60 -1.96 -75.71
C PRO A 450 4.72 -2.77 -75.02
N SER A 451 5.29 -2.27 -73.94
CA SER A 451 6.29 -2.94 -73.08
C SER A 451 5.68 -3.92 -72.04
N GLY A 452 4.37 -4.17 -72.05
CA GLY A 452 3.70 -5.13 -71.15
C GLY A 452 3.22 -4.56 -69.80
N GLY A 453 3.57 -3.31 -69.46
CA GLY A 453 3.15 -2.65 -68.20
C GLY A 453 1.82 -1.90 -68.27
N LEU A 454 1.41 -1.31 -67.14
CA LEU A 454 0.18 -0.51 -67.02
C LEU A 454 0.47 0.94 -66.64
N ALA A 455 -0.11 1.88 -67.39
CA ALA A 455 0.02 3.32 -67.11
C ALA A 455 -1.26 3.91 -66.49
N PHE A 456 -1.11 4.56 -65.33
CA PHE A 456 -2.15 5.31 -64.63
C PHE A 456 -1.88 6.80 -64.71
N GLN A 457 -2.93 7.62 -64.80
CA GLN A 457 -2.80 9.07 -64.67
C GLN A 457 -3.38 9.54 -63.34
N PHE A 458 -2.59 10.32 -62.60
CA PHE A 458 -2.99 10.95 -61.35
C PHE A 458 -2.46 12.38 -61.30
N LYS A 459 -3.35 13.36 -61.10
CA LYS A 459 -3.03 14.80 -61.06
C LYS A 459 -2.18 15.28 -62.27
N GLY A 460 -2.49 14.79 -63.47
CA GLY A 460 -1.80 15.18 -64.70
C GLY A 460 -0.46 14.48 -64.95
N HIS A 461 0.02 13.63 -64.03
CA HIS A 461 1.23 12.84 -64.19
C HIS A 461 0.91 11.37 -64.51
N ASN A 462 1.73 10.76 -65.35
CA ASN A 462 1.61 9.35 -65.73
C ASN A 462 2.56 8.49 -64.88
N TYR A 463 2.03 7.40 -64.31
CA TYR A 463 2.74 6.46 -63.46
C TYR A 463 2.65 5.05 -64.05
N TRP A 464 3.78 4.35 -64.11
CA TRP A 464 3.88 3.04 -64.73
C TRP A 464 4.02 1.92 -63.68
N LEU A 465 3.32 0.80 -63.87
CA LEU A 465 3.47 -0.42 -63.05
C LEU A 465 3.85 -1.64 -63.92
N PRO A 466 4.66 -2.58 -63.39
CA PRO A 466 5.02 -3.82 -64.08
C PRO A 466 3.85 -4.74 -64.43
N GLU A 467 4.06 -5.59 -65.44
CA GLU A 467 3.11 -6.57 -65.97
C GLU A 467 2.56 -7.54 -64.91
N ASP A 468 3.40 -8.02 -63.99
CA ASP A 468 2.98 -8.93 -62.92
C ASP A 468 1.90 -8.32 -62.02
N ILE A 469 1.97 -7.00 -61.80
CA ILE A 469 1.00 -6.26 -60.98
C ILE A 469 -0.28 -6.03 -61.79
N ARG A 470 -0.16 -5.73 -63.09
CA ARG A 470 -1.32 -5.68 -64.00
C ARG A 470 -2.09 -6.99 -63.96
N ASN A 471 -1.40 -8.11 -64.17
CA ASN A 471 -2.04 -9.42 -64.26
C ASN A 471 -2.81 -9.74 -62.97
N ARG A 472 -2.31 -9.32 -61.80
CA ARG A 472 -3.01 -9.49 -60.51
C ARG A 472 -4.16 -8.50 -60.28
N LEU A 473 -4.07 -7.28 -60.80
CA LEU A 473 -5.16 -6.29 -60.72
C LEU A 473 -6.33 -6.65 -61.64
N PHE A 474 -6.05 -7.30 -62.77
CA PHE A 474 -7.02 -7.65 -63.82
C PHE A 474 -7.16 -9.16 -64.03
N ALA A 475 -6.83 -10.00 -63.03
CA ALA A 475 -7.07 -11.45 -63.04
C ALA A 475 -8.58 -11.78 -62.90
N SER A 476 -9.36 -11.28 -63.85
CA SER A 476 -10.75 -11.62 -64.13
C SER A 476 -11.09 -10.97 -65.47
N LEU A 477 -10.57 -11.57 -66.55
CA LEU A 477 -11.17 -11.56 -67.89
C LEU A 477 -11.17 -13.01 -68.37
#